data_AF-A0A7W7Z230-F1
#
_entry.id   AF-A0A7W7Z230-F1
#
_cell.length_a   1.000
_cell.length_b   1.000
_cell.length_c   1.000
_cell.angle_alpha   90.00
_cell.angle_beta   90.00
_cell.angle_gamma   90.00
#
_symmetry.space_group_name_H-M   'P 1'
#
loop_
_entity.id
_entity.type
_entity.pdbx_description
1 polymer ?
#
loop_
_entity_poly.entity_id
_entity_poly.type
_entity_poly.pdbx_seq_one_letter_code
_entity_poly.pdbx_strand_id
1 'polypeptide(L)'
;MPSKPYKRKEQYILRQLAGQFAFGAALGAAFALVLLFKNMFGLHGMIENSVAPRTLEAWFVVGVSVHLGLGAAVTAFLMLAADDE
;
A
#
# COMPACT_ATOMS: atom_id res chain seq x y z
N MET A 1 -4.94 -33.85 -17.40
CA MET A 1 -5.17 -32.58 -18.13
C MET A 1 -3.97 -31.68 -17.87
N PRO A 2 -3.09 -31.41 -18.85
CA PRO A 2 -1.99 -30.47 -18.63
C PRO A 2 -2.58 -29.06 -18.46
N SER A 3 -2.47 -28.50 -17.26
CA SER A 3 -2.84 -27.13 -16.97
C SER A 3 -2.01 -26.19 -17.84
N LYS A 4 -2.67 -25.42 -18.70
CA LYS A 4 -2.06 -24.52 -19.68
C LYS A 4 -0.99 -23.62 -19.03
N PRO A 5 0.20 -23.46 -19.65
CA PRO A 5 1.32 -22.69 -19.11
C PRO A 5 0.96 -21.22 -18.75
N TYR A 6 -0.08 -20.69 -19.38
CA TYR A 6 -0.62 -19.35 -19.13
C TYR A 6 -1.04 -19.10 -17.67
N LYS A 7 -1.69 -20.08 -17.02
CA LYS A 7 -2.15 -19.92 -15.63
C LYS A 7 -1.01 -19.74 -14.64
N ARG A 8 0.18 -20.29 -14.95
CA ARG A 8 1.35 -20.20 -14.06
C ARG A 8 2.03 -18.83 -14.17
N LYS A 9 2.08 -18.24 -15.37
CA LYS A 9 2.59 -16.87 -15.60
C LYS A 9 1.70 -15.84 -14.89
N GLU A 10 0.38 -15.96 -15.05
CA GLU A 10 -0.58 -15.05 -14.41
C GLU A 10 -0.51 -15.09 -12.87
N GLN A 11 -0.43 -16.29 -12.27
CA GLN A 11 -0.25 -16.43 -10.82
C GLN A 11 1.09 -15.86 -10.31
N TYR A 12 2.15 -15.95 -11.12
CA TYR A 12 3.44 -15.36 -10.79
C TYR A 12 3.37 -13.83 -10.79
N ILE A 13 2.77 -13.22 -11.82
CA ILE A 13 2.57 -11.77 -11.92
C ILE A 13 1.71 -11.26 -10.76
N LEU A 14 0.59 -11.92 -10.46
CA LEU A 14 -0.29 -11.55 -9.34
C LEU A 14 0.43 -11.63 -7.99
N ARG A 15 1.28 -12.64 -7.78
CA ARG A 15 2.10 -12.75 -6.57
C ARG A 15 3.14 -11.63 -6.47
N GLN A 16 3.77 -11.27 -7.59
CA GLN A 16 4.75 -10.19 -7.62
C GLN A 16 4.09 -8.84 -7.34
N LEU A 17 2.91 -8.59 -7.94
CA LEU A 17 2.11 -7.39 -7.66
C LEU A 17 1.65 -7.33 -6.21
N ALA A 18 1.15 -8.44 -5.67
CA ALA A 18 0.75 -8.52 -4.26
C ALA A 18 1.93 -8.28 -3.32
N GLY A 19 3.13 -8.76 -3.67
CA GLY A 19 4.35 -8.51 -2.91
C GLY A 19 4.74 -7.03 -2.91
N GLN A 20 4.69 -6.36 -4.07
CA GLN A 20 5.01 -4.94 -4.20
C GLN A 20 3.96 -4.05 -3.52
N PHE A 21 2.69 -4.42 -3.63
CA PHE A 21 1.60 -3.79 -2.88
C PHE A 21 1.83 -3.91 -1.37
N ALA A 22 2.12 -5.11 -0.87
CA ALA A 22 2.34 -5.35 0.56
C ALA A 22 3.55 -4.57 1.07
N PHE A 23 4.64 -4.48 0.28
CA PHE A 23 5.82 -3.70 0.62
C PHE A 23 5.50 -2.19 0.67
N GLY A 24 4.85 -1.65 -0.36
CA GLY A 24 4.44 -0.25 -0.41
C GLY A 24 3.45 0.10 0.71
N ALA A 25 2.52 -0.80 1.02
CA ALA A 25 1.56 -0.63 2.10
C ALA A 25 2.22 -0.66 3.48
N ALA A 26 3.18 -1.57 3.71
CA ALA A 26 3.93 -1.61 4.97
C ALA A 26 4.74 -0.33 5.18
N LEU A 27 5.38 0.17 4.11
CA LEU A 27 6.16 1.40 4.16
C LEU A 27 5.25 2.62 4.40
N GLY A 28 4.07 2.65 3.76
CA GLY A 28 3.06 3.68 4.00
C GLY A 28 2.48 3.65 5.41
N ALA A 29 2.25 2.46 5.98
CA ALA A 29 1.82 2.32 7.37
C ALA A 29 2.87 2.87 8.34
N ALA A 30 4.14 2.49 8.13
CA ALA A 30 5.25 3.00 8.94
C ALA A 30 5.38 4.52 8.82
N PHE A 31 5.26 5.07 7.61
CA PHE A 31 5.29 6.51 7.37
C PHE A 31 4.14 7.24 8.07
N ALA A 32 2.91 6.73 7.95
CA ALA A 32 1.74 7.31 8.60
C ALA A 32 1.87 7.31 10.13
N LEU A 33 2.37 6.22 10.72
CA LEU A 33 2.64 6.15 12.15
C LEU A 33 3.69 7.17 12.58
N VAL A 34 4.77 7.34 11.82
CA VAL A 34 5.79 8.36 12.12
C VAL A 34 5.20 9.77 12.12
N LEU A 35 4.31 10.08 11.17
CA LEU A 35 3.63 11.38 11.11
C LEU A 35 2.76 11.63 12.36
N LEU A 36 2.02 10.61 12.81
CA LEU A 36 1.19 10.68 14.01
C LEU A 36 2.03 10.79 15.28
N PHE A 37 3.01 9.90 15.49
CA PHE A 37 3.83 9.87 16.71
C PHE A 37 4.68 11.13 16.88
N LYS A 38 5.20 11.69 15.79
CA LYS A 38 5.97 12.95 15.85
C LYS A 38 5.07 14.19 15.92
N ASN A 39 3.74 14.02 15.92
CA ASN A 39 2.76 15.08 15.80
C ASN A 39 3.14 16.09 14.71
N MET A 40 3.64 15.58 13.58
CA MET A 40 4.10 16.43 12.49
C MET A 40 2.90 17.22 11.95
N PHE A 41 3.08 18.52 11.75
CA PHE A 41 2.01 19.44 11.33
C PHE A 41 0.83 19.56 12.32
N GLY A 42 0.98 19.10 13.56
CA GLY A 42 -0.12 19.10 14.54
C GLY A 42 -1.18 18.04 14.27
N LEU A 43 -0.89 17.04 13.42
CA LEU A 43 -1.85 16.06 12.94
C LEU A 43 -2.49 15.24 14.08
N HIS A 44 -1.69 14.79 15.04
CA HIS A 44 -2.18 14.04 16.19
C HIS A 44 -3.11 14.89 17.04
N GLY A 45 -2.72 16.14 17.33
CA GLY A 45 -3.57 17.06 18.08
C GLY A 45 -4.87 17.40 17.35
N MET A 46 -4.85 17.48 16.03
CA MET A 46 -6.05 17.72 15.22
C MET A 46 -7.01 16.52 15.26
N ILE A 47 -6.46 15.30 15.23
CA ILE A 47 -7.25 14.06 15.32
C ILE A 47 -7.78 13.83 16.74
N GLU A 48 -7.01 14.14 17.78
CA GLU A 48 -7.47 14.07 19.18
C GLU A 48 -8.68 14.95 19.47
N ASN A 49 -8.77 16.11 18.83
CA ASN A 49 -9.91 17.03 18.98
C ASN A 49 -11.13 16.66 18.11
N SER A 50 -11.06 15.55 17.36
CA SER A 50 -12.15 15.11 16.48
C SER A 50 -13.17 14.23 17.20
N VAL A 51 -14.36 14.09 16.62
CA VAL A 51 -15.50 13.33 17.19
C VAL A 51 -15.17 11.84 17.42
N ALA A 52 -14.26 11.26 16.63
CA ALA A 52 -13.82 9.87 16.76
C ALA A 52 -12.31 9.72 16.45
N PRO A 53 -11.42 10.06 17.40
CA PRO A 53 -9.98 10.14 17.18
C PRO A 53 -9.37 8.82 16.70
N ARG A 54 -9.64 7.72 17.41
CA ARG A 54 -9.09 6.40 17.05
C ARG A 54 -9.54 5.89 15.68
N THR A 55 -10.78 6.20 15.30
CA THR A 55 -11.31 5.82 14.00
C THR A 55 -10.60 6.60 12.90
N LEU A 56 -10.39 7.91 13.09
CA LEU A 56 -9.67 8.77 12.15
C LEU A 56 -8.19 8.41 12.02
N GLU A 57 -7.50 8.08 13.11
CA GLU A 57 -6.13 7.57 13.07
C GLU A 57 -6.03 6.30 12.22
N ALA A 58 -6.93 5.34 12.46
CA ALA A 58 -6.96 4.09 11.70
C ALA A 58 -7.21 4.35 10.22
N TRP A 59 -8.18 5.21 9.87
CA TRP A 59 -8.45 5.58 8.49
C TRP A 59 -7.30 6.34 7.82
N PHE A 60 -6.61 7.20 8.55
CA PHE A 60 -5.44 7.90 8.05
C PHE A 60 -4.31 6.92 7.71
N VAL A 61 -3.97 6.03 8.65
CA VAL A 61 -2.95 4.99 8.44
C VAL A 61 -3.33 4.09 7.27
N VAL A 62 -4.57 3.60 7.22
CA VAL A 62 -5.05 2.75 6.11
C VAL A 62 -5.01 3.50 4.79
N GLY A 63 -5.46 4.75 4.75
CA GLY A 63 -5.50 5.57 3.54
C GLY A 63 -4.11 5.81 2.94
N VAL A 64 -3.14 6.18 3.78
CA VAL A 64 -1.73 6.39 3.37
C VAL A 64 -1.09 5.08 2.92
N SER A 65 -1.33 4.00 3.66
CA SER A 65 -0.81 2.66 3.33
C SER A 65 -1.33 2.18 1.98
N VAL A 66 -2.64 2.28 1.74
CA VAL A 66 -3.25 1.85 0.47
C VAL A 66 -2.76 2.71 -0.69
N HIS A 67 -2.61 4.03 -0.52
CA HIS A 67 -2.08 4.90 -1.58
C HIS A 67 -0.67 4.50 -2.00
N LEU A 68 0.23 4.31 -1.04
CA LEU A 68 1.62 3.92 -1.33
C LEU A 68 1.71 2.48 -1.84
N GLY A 69 0.92 1.56 -1.29
CA GLY A 69 0.82 0.19 -1.79
C GLY A 69 0.32 0.13 -3.23
N LEU A 70 -0.73 0.87 -3.57
CA LEU A 70 -1.30 0.91 -4.91
C LEU A 70 -0.32 1.55 -5.90
N GLY A 71 0.35 2.65 -5.51
CA GLY A 71 1.43 3.24 -6.31
C GLY A 71 2.54 2.24 -6.63
N ALA A 72 3.05 1.53 -5.62
CA ALA A 72 4.08 0.52 -5.80
C ALA A 72 3.62 -0.64 -6.71
N ALA A 73 2.38 -1.10 -6.53
CA ALA A 73 1.80 -2.16 -7.35
C ALA A 73 1.64 -1.75 -8.83
N VAL A 74 1.19 -0.51 -9.09
CA VAL A 74 1.06 0.04 -10.44
C VAL A 74 2.44 0.21 -11.08
N THR A 75 3.43 0.75 -10.36
CA THR A 75 4.79 0.86 -10.88
C THR A 75 5.37 -0.50 -11.24
N ALA A 76 5.20 -1.50 -10.37
CA ALA A 76 5.63 -2.86 -10.65
C ALA A 76 4.93 -3.45 -11.88
N PHE A 77 3.62 -3.21 -12.01
CA PHE A 77 2.85 -3.62 -13.18
C PHE A 77 3.39 -2.99 -14.47
N LEU A 78 3.68 -1.70 -14.46
CA LEU A 78 4.21 -0.98 -15.61
C LEU A 78 5.61 -1.47 -16.01
N MET A 79 6.48 -1.76 -15.03
CA MET A 79 7.80 -2.36 -15.31
C MET A 79 7.68 -3.76 -15.93
N LEU A 80 6.81 -4.61 -15.37
CA LEU A 80 6.52 -5.93 -15.92
C LEU A 80 5.97 -5.87 -17.35
N ALA A 81 5.16 -4.86 -17.67
CA ALA A 81 4.62 -4.67 -19.01
C ALA A 81 5.70 -4.18 -19.99
N ALA A 82 6.62 -3.31 -19.54
CA ALA A 82 7.73 -2.84 -20.35
C ALA A 82 8.80 -3.92 -20.63
N ASP A 83 8.96 -4.89 -19.72
CA ASP A 83 9.89 -6.01 -19.88
C ASP A 83 9.33 -7.15 -20.77
N ASP A 84 8.02 -7.16 -21.06
CA ASP A 84 7.35 -8.16 -21.92
C ASP A 84 7.31 -7.71 -23.42
N GLU A 85 7.79 -6.50 -23.77
CA GLU A 85 8.03 -5.98 -25.13
C GLU A 85 9.48 -6.22 -25.63
#